data_AF-A0AAW5T1Z2-F1
#
_entry.id   AF-A0AAW5T1Z2-F1
#
_cell.length_a   1.000
_cell.length_b   1.000
_cell.length_c   1.000
_cell.angle_alpha   90.00
_cell.angle_beta   90.00
_cell.angle_gamma   90.00
#
_symmetry.space_group_name_H-M   'P 1'
#
loop_
_entity.id
_entity.type
_entity.pdbx_description
1 polymer ?
#
loop_
_entity_poly.entity_id
_entity_poly.type
_entity_poly.pdbx_seq_one_letter_code
_entity_poly.pdbx_strand_id
1 'polypeptide(L)'
;MSGTRLGFGLLGPLQVTVDGAPVALGTPKQRAVLAFLLINRNRAVSTESLIDAVWEREPVPAARATIHTHVSNLRRLLGASERDSQPVLVKAAPGYRLNVTEGSCDLDRFITEKVAGINAAAAGRFEAAGTHLSAALTHWRGDVLEDLRGFTFADTFAAALTEDYVLVHTSRAEAEIACGRAATVITGLEELAARHPYREPLWAQLITAYYVAERQSDALAAYRRVKTVLAEELGIDPGPTLSALHARILRQERLDTKQAAMATAARTVSARGTVVDRGTTAAALRDTAGRRYTLRPNVTRIGRLPDNDIVLDDADVSRHHAVIIDTGSSFVITDLQSANGVQVRQERIHPSATVGDGDDIRICGRQFTFELHRGAP
;
A
#
# COMPACT_ATOMS: atom_id res chain seq x y z
N MET A 1 33.75 -1.99 -13.31
CA MET A 1 32.90 -2.60 -14.36
C MET A 1 31.55 -2.84 -13.72
N SER A 2 30.57 -1.95 -13.95
CA SER A 2 29.24 -2.07 -13.33
C SER A 2 28.50 -3.22 -13.98
N GLY A 3 28.12 -4.22 -13.20
CA GLY A 3 27.17 -5.24 -13.66
C GLY A 3 25.85 -4.59 -14.10
N THR A 4 25.19 -5.23 -15.05
CA THR A 4 23.87 -4.85 -15.57
C THR A 4 22.91 -4.51 -14.44
N ARG A 5 22.34 -3.30 -14.45
CA ARG A 5 21.42 -2.84 -13.41
C ARG A 5 19.98 -3.13 -13.83
N LEU A 6 19.41 -4.18 -13.24
CA LEU A 6 17.97 -4.42 -13.31
C LEU A 6 17.20 -3.41 -12.45
N GLY A 7 16.09 -2.92 -12.99
CA GLY A 7 15.12 -2.11 -12.28
C GLY A 7 13.71 -2.67 -12.48
N PHE A 8 12.88 -2.56 -11.45
CA PHE A 8 11.50 -3.03 -11.45
C PHE A 8 10.55 -1.89 -11.07
N GLY A 9 9.36 -1.91 -11.67
CA GLY A 9 8.34 -0.90 -11.43
C GLY A 9 6.94 -1.48 -11.22
N LEU A 10 6.33 -1.15 -10.09
CA LEU A 10 4.96 -1.50 -9.70
C LEU A 10 4.05 -0.26 -9.57
N LEU A 11 4.62 0.93 -9.35
CA LEU A 11 3.87 2.18 -9.11
C LEU A 11 3.49 2.85 -10.44
N GLY A 12 2.65 2.18 -11.22
CA GLY A 12 2.31 2.50 -12.61
C GLY A 12 2.16 1.20 -13.40
N PRO A 13 2.10 1.26 -14.75
CA PRO A 13 2.22 0.06 -15.57
C PRO A 13 3.47 -0.75 -15.20
N LEU A 14 3.35 -2.09 -15.21
CA LEU A 14 4.42 -3.01 -14.88
C LEU A 14 5.65 -2.73 -15.76
N GLN A 15 6.79 -2.50 -15.11
CA GLN A 15 8.02 -2.15 -15.82
C GLN A 15 9.19 -3.02 -15.36
N VAL A 16 10.00 -3.44 -16.32
CA VAL A 16 11.36 -3.92 -16.11
C VAL A 16 12.30 -3.07 -16.94
N THR A 17 13.40 -2.63 -16.35
CA THR A 17 14.47 -1.93 -17.06
C THR A 17 15.78 -2.69 -16.92
N VAL A 18 16.56 -2.72 -18.00
CA VAL A 18 17.94 -3.23 -18.04
C VAL A 18 18.83 -2.03 -18.37
N ASP A 19 19.71 -1.65 -17.44
CA ASP A 19 20.56 -0.45 -17.58
C ASP A 19 19.75 0.83 -17.90
N GLY A 20 18.54 0.91 -17.34
CA GLY A 20 17.60 2.02 -17.54
C GLY A 20 16.73 1.90 -18.79
N ALA A 21 17.01 0.98 -19.72
CA ALA A 21 16.18 0.77 -20.91
C ALA A 21 15.00 -0.18 -20.62
N PRO A 22 13.75 0.18 -20.99
CA PRO A 22 12.58 -0.67 -20.75
C PRO A 22 12.62 -1.97 -21.57
N VAL A 23 12.18 -3.06 -20.95
CA VAL A 23 12.09 -4.40 -21.58
C VAL A 23 10.65 -4.74 -21.89
N ALA A 24 10.39 -5.22 -23.11
CA ALA A 24 9.06 -5.69 -23.51
C ALA A 24 8.71 -7.01 -22.80
N LEU A 25 7.72 -6.97 -21.90
CA LEU A 25 7.37 -8.09 -21.03
C LEU A 25 6.39 -9.10 -21.64
N GLY A 26 5.86 -8.84 -22.84
CA GLY A 26 4.97 -9.74 -23.55
C GLY A 26 3.51 -9.67 -23.09
N THR A 27 2.83 -10.82 -23.11
CA THR A 27 1.37 -10.94 -22.97
C THR A 27 0.89 -10.62 -21.54
N PRO A 28 -0.39 -10.24 -21.34
CA PRO A 28 -0.93 -9.91 -20.02
C PRO A 28 -0.71 -11.01 -18.97
N LYS A 29 -0.91 -12.29 -19.32
CA LYS A 29 -0.67 -13.41 -18.39
C LYS A 29 0.80 -13.57 -17.99
N GLN A 30 1.74 -13.33 -18.92
CA GLN A 30 3.17 -13.34 -18.59
C GLN A 30 3.55 -12.19 -17.67
N ARG A 31 3.00 -10.99 -17.92
CA ARG A 31 3.16 -9.82 -17.06
C ARG A 31 2.55 -10.04 -15.67
N ALA A 32 1.37 -10.66 -15.58
CA ALA A 32 0.74 -11.02 -14.33
C ALA A 32 1.60 -11.97 -13.48
N VAL A 33 2.22 -12.99 -14.09
CA VAL A 33 3.19 -13.87 -13.41
C VAL A 33 4.34 -13.06 -12.80
N LEU A 34 4.93 -12.14 -13.58
CA LEU A 34 6.03 -11.31 -13.09
C LEU A 34 5.59 -10.36 -11.96
N ALA A 35 4.45 -9.68 -12.14
CA ALA A 35 3.91 -8.77 -11.13
C ALA A 35 3.62 -9.50 -9.81
N PHE A 36 3.01 -10.69 -9.87
CA PHE A 36 2.74 -11.48 -8.68
C PHE A 36 4.03 -11.92 -7.97
N LEU A 37 5.08 -12.28 -8.74
CA LEU A 37 6.40 -12.58 -8.19
C LEU A 37 7.10 -11.34 -7.59
N LEU A 38 6.91 -10.15 -8.15
CA LEU A 38 7.47 -8.89 -7.64
C LEU A 38 6.78 -8.41 -6.35
N ILE A 39 5.46 -8.53 -6.29
CA ILE A 39 4.67 -8.30 -5.07
C ILE A 39 5.20 -9.20 -3.94
N ASN A 40 5.52 -10.46 -4.27
CA ASN A 40 6.09 -11.47 -3.38
C ASN A 40 7.63 -11.58 -3.50
N ARG A 41 8.33 -10.49 -3.88
CA ARG A 41 9.79 -10.52 -4.13
C ARG A 41 10.55 -11.10 -2.94
N ASN A 42 11.65 -11.78 -3.25
CA ASN A 42 12.53 -12.48 -2.30
C ASN A 42 11.85 -13.64 -1.54
N ARG A 43 10.66 -14.10 -1.97
CA ARG A 43 9.93 -15.24 -1.39
C ARG A 43 9.55 -16.27 -2.45
N ALA A 44 9.44 -17.54 -2.03
CA ALA A 44 8.95 -18.60 -2.90
C ALA A 44 7.43 -18.51 -3.04
N VAL A 45 6.95 -18.57 -4.28
CA VAL A 45 5.54 -18.61 -4.66
C VAL A 45 5.27 -19.97 -5.32
N SER A 46 4.23 -20.68 -4.90
CA SER A 46 3.84 -21.97 -5.48
C SER A 46 3.38 -21.82 -6.93
N THR A 47 3.43 -22.93 -7.68
CA THR A 47 2.86 -22.92 -9.04
C THR A 47 1.34 -22.72 -8.99
N GLU A 48 0.68 -23.25 -7.96
CA GLU A 48 -0.75 -23.14 -7.68
C GLU A 48 -1.17 -21.70 -7.45
N SER A 49 -0.45 -20.94 -6.61
CA SER A 49 -0.68 -19.51 -6.41
C SER A 49 -0.51 -18.71 -7.69
N LEU A 50 0.47 -19.05 -8.54
CA LEU A 50 0.64 -18.41 -9.85
C LEU A 50 -0.52 -18.73 -10.80
N ILE A 51 -1.05 -19.95 -10.75
CA ILE A 51 -2.22 -20.32 -11.54
C ILE A 51 -3.45 -19.56 -11.05
N ASP A 52 -3.70 -19.54 -9.75
CA ASP A 52 -4.84 -18.83 -9.17
C ASP A 52 -4.73 -17.31 -9.41
N ALA A 53 -3.52 -16.72 -9.39
CA ALA A 53 -3.35 -15.30 -9.71
C ALA A 53 -3.64 -14.96 -11.19
N VAL A 54 -3.42 -15.90 -12.12
CA VAL A 54 -3.50 -15.65 -13.58
C VAL A 54 -4.82 -16.13 -14.19
N TRP A 55 -5.44 -17.15 -13.61
CA TRP A 55 -6.70 -17.75 -14.08
C TRP A 55 -7.82 -17.69 -13.05
N GLU A 56 -7.55 -17.24 -11.82
CA GLU A 56 -8.55 -17.07 -10.76
C GLU A 56 -9.37 -18.35 -10.52
N ARG A 57 -10.68 -18.31 -10.80
CA ARG A 57 -11.59 -19.45 -10.62
C ARG A 57 -11.72 -20.34 -11.85
N GLU A 58 -11.04 -20.02 -12.94
CA GLU A 58 -11.17 -20.70 -14.25
C GLU A 58 -9.83 -21.22 -14.81
N PRO A 59 -9.11 -22.09 -14.07
CA PRO A 59 -7.86 -22.67 -14.57
C PRO A 59 -8.12 -23.61 -15.75
N VAL A 60 -7.30 -23.47 -16.80
CA VAL A 60 -7.30 -24.39 -17.95
C VAL A 60 -6.43 -25.62 -17.67
N PRO A 61 -6.70 -26.79 -18.29
CA PRO A 61 -5.88 -27.99 -18.10
C PRO A 61 -4.37 -27.78 -18.33
N ALA A 62 -4.02 -26.88 -19.26
CA ALA A 62 -2.63 -26.54 -19.62
C ALA A 62 -2.00 -25.41 -18.76
N ALA A 63 -2.63 -24.95 -17.68
CA ALA A 63 -2.17 -23.80 -16.90
C ALA A 63 -0.74 -23.97 -16.36
N ARG A 64 -0.41 -25.16 -15.82
CA ARG A 64 0.96 -25.47 -15.34
C ARG A 64 2.01 -25.34 -16.43
N ALA A 65 1.76 -25.93 -17.61
CA ALA A 65 2.67 -25.84 -18.76
C ALA A 65 2.84 -24.38 -19.23
N THR A 66 1.76 -23.60 -19.17
CA THR A 66 1.78 -22.17 -19.51
C THR A 66 2.62 -21.37 -18.51
N ILE A 67 2.51 -21.63 -17.21
CA ILE A 67 3.39 -21.02 -16.18
C ILE A 67 4.86 -21.34 -16.45
N HIS A 68 5.20 -22.59 -16.76
CA HIS A 68 6.58 -22.96 -17.10
C HIS A 68 7.12 -22.19 -18.31
N THR A 69 6.27 -22.00 -19.33
CA THR A 69 6.60 -21.21 -20.52
C THR A 69 6.85 -19.75 -20.17
N HIS A 70 5.95 -19.12 -19.40
CA HIS A 70 6.11 -17.75 -18.93
C HIS A 70 7.38 -17.57 -18.10
N VAL A 71 7.68 -18.48 -17.18
CA VAL A 71 8.92 -18.43 -16.38
C VAL A 71 10.17 -18.57 -17.26
N SER A 72 10.16 -19.46 -18.25
CA SER A 72 11.27 -19.61 -19.19
C SER A 72 11.52 -18.30 -19.96
N ASN A 73 10.46 -17.69 -20.49
CA ASN A 73 10.53 -16.43 -21.20
C ASN A 73 11.05 -15.29 -20.31
N LEU A 74 10.51 -15.18 -19.09
CA LEU A 74 10.94 -14.18 -18.11
C LEU A 74 12.41 -14.37 -17.73
N ARG A 75 12.90 -15.60 -17.55
CA ARG A 75 14.32 -15.87 -17.30
C ARG A 75 15.20 -15.35 -18.43
N ARG A 76 14.81 -15.54 -19.69
CA ARG A 76 15.56 -15.01 -20.84
C ARG A 76 15.57 -13.47 -20.82
N LEU A 77 14.45 -12.83 -20.50
CA LEU A 77 14.34 -11.37 -20.42
C LEU A 77 15.17 -10.78 -19.27
N LEU A 78 15.18 -11.44 -18.11
CA LEU A 78 15.88 -11.00 -16.90
C LEU A 78 17.36 -11.44 -16.87
N GLY A 79 17.72 -12.45 -17.65
CA GLY A 79 18.99 -13.17 -17.61
C GLY A 79 19.90 -12.94 -18.82
N ALA A 80 19.62 -11.98 -19.70
CA ALA A 80 20.50 -11.60 -20.82
C ALA A 80 21.85 -10.96 -20.39
N SER A 81 22.21 -11.11 -19.12
CA SER A 81 23.40 -10.55 -18.47
C SER A 81 24.17 -11.71 -17.80
N GLU A 82 24.67 -12.63 -18.62
CA GLU A 82 25.60 -13.67 -18.18
C GLU A 82 26.97 -13.03 -17.91
N ARG A 83 27.28 -12.79 -16.62
CA ARG A 83 28.61 -12.84 -15.99
C ARG A 83 28.45 -12.47 -14.51
N ASP A 84 28.49 -13.49 -13.64
CA ASP A 84 28.75 -13.41 -12.20
C ASP A 84 27.66 -12.96 -11.20
N SER A 85 26.35 -13.16 -11.46
CA SER A 85 25.33 -12.97 -10.42
C SER A 85 24.35 -14.13 -10.33
N GLN A 86 23.94 -14.47 -9.10
CA GLN A 86 22.93 -15.49 -8.86
C GLN A 86 21.69 -15.23 -9.73
N PRO A 87 21.04 -16.29 -10.27
CA PRO A 87 19.88 -16.12 -11.13
C PRO A 87 18.77 -15.31 -10.43
N VAL A 88 18.25 -14.29 -11.12
CA VAL A 88 17.20 -13.39 -10.63
C VAL A 88 15.89 -14.14 -10.40
N LEU A 89 15.53 -15.07 -11.29
CA LEU A 89 14.32 -15.90 -11.19
C LEU A 89 14.67 -17.39 -11.02
N VAL A 90 14.56 -17.87 -9.78
CA VAL A 90 14.97 -19.24 -9.40
C VAL A 90 13.79 -20.17 -9.19
N LYS A 91 14.02 -21.46 -9.39
CA LYS A 91 13.12 -22.50 -8.90
C LYS A 91 13.38 -22.64 -7.40
N ALA A 92 12.36 -22.47 -6.59
CA ALA A 92 12.42 -22.57 -5.13
C ALA A 92 11.14 -23.23 -4.65
N ALA A 93 11.24 -24.43 -4.06
CA ALA A 93 10.05 -25.17 -3.63
C ALA A 93 9.15 -24.30 -2.72
N PRO A 94 7.81 -24.32 -2.92
CA PRO A 94 7.05 -25.16 -3.86
C PRO A 94 6.89 -24.61 -5.29
N GLY A 95 7.60 -23.56 -5.69
CA GLY A 95 7.53 -23.03 -7.06
C GLY A 95 8.72 -22.16 -7.46
N TYR A 96 8.53 -20.83 -7.48
CA TYR A 96 9.47 -19.87 -8.01
C TYR A 96 9.72 -18.71 -7.06
N ARG A 97 10.92 -18.15 -7.08
CA ARG A 97 11.29 -16.94 -6.34
C ARG A 97 11.98 -15.95 -7.26
N LEU A 98 11.54 -14.70 -7.21
CA LEU A 98 12.22 -13.58 -7.83
C LEU A 98 13.10 -12.88 -6.79
N ASN A 99 14.41 -12.95 -6.95
CA ASN A 99 15.38 -12.27 -6.11
C ASN A 99 15.53 -10.83 -6.62
N VAL A 100 15.18 -9.86 -5.80
CA VAL A 100 15.19 -8.44 -6.13
C VAL A 100 16.08 -7.73 -5.13
N THR A 101 17.15 -7.10 -5.63
CA THR A 101 18.05 -6.30 -4.82
C THR A 101 17.32 -5.10 -4.23
N GLU A 102 17.58 -4.79 -2.97
CA GLU A 102 17.00 -3.64 -2.29
C GLU A 102 17.22 -2.35 -3.10
N GLY A 103 16.19 -1.52 -3.20
CA GLY A 103 16.24 -0.26 -3.95
C GLY A 103 16.18 -0.42 -5.48
N SER A 104 16.12 -1.64 -6.02
CA SER A 104 15.90 -1.86 -7.46
C SER A 104 14.42 -1.78 -7.87
N CYS A 105 13.48 -1.92 -6.91
CA CYS A 105 12.04 -1.70 -7.12
C CYS A 105 11.63 -0.25 -6.78
N ASP A 106 10.72 0.35 -7.56
CA ASP A 106 10.17 1.69 -7.28
C ASP A 106 9.42 1.78 -5.95
N LEU A 107 8.71 0.71 -5.58
CA LEU A 107 8.03 0.59 -4.29
C LEU A 107 9.01 0.65 -3.11
N ASP A 108 10.18 0.00 -3.20
CA ASP A 108 11.18 0.04 -2.13
C ASP A 108 11.69 1.48 -1.90
N ARG A 109 11.95 2.20 -3.00
CA ARG A 109 12.41 3.59 -2.96
C ARG A 109 11.32 4.53 -2.43
N PHE A 110 10.08 4.34 -2.88
CA PHE A 110 8.92 5.06 -2.34
C PHE A 110 8.78 4.88 -0.83
N ILE A 111 8.85 3.64 -0.34
CA ILE A 111 8.75 3.34 1.09
C ILE A 111 9.86 4.04 1.84
N THR A 112 11.12 3.92 1.40
CA THR A 112 12.29 4.57 2.04
C THR A 112 12.11 6.09 2.18
N GLU A 113 11.76 6.76 1.08
CA GLU A 113 11.56 8.21 1.08
C GLU A 113 10.36 8.63 1.95
N LYS A 114 9.25 7.89 1.89
CA LYS A 114 8.10 8.09 2.78
C LYS A 114 8.50 7.99 4.25
N VAL A 115 9.28 6.98 4.65
CA VAL A 115 9.75 6.84 6.04
C VAL A 115 10.55 8.06 6.47
N ALA A 116 11.52 8.46 5.64
CA ALA A 116 12.40 9.57 5.93
C ALA A 116 11.61 10.88 6.10
N GLY A 117 10.63 11.10 5.22
CA GLY A 117 9.75 12.27 5.27
C GLY A 117 8.88 12.34 6.52
N ILE A 118 8.22 11.23 6.87
CA ILE A 118 7.39 11.15 8.08
C ILE A 118 8.23 11.36 9.36
N ASN A 119 9.41 10.73 9.44
CA ASN A 119 10.32 10.91 10.57
C ASN A 119 10.85 12.35 10.67
N ALA A 120 11.12 12.99 9.54
CA ALA A 120 11.51 14.41 9.52
C ALA A 120 10.38 15.31 10.03
N ALA A 121 9.13 15.08 9.61
CA ALA A 121 7.96 15.83 10.07
C ALA A 121 7.71 15.67 11.57
N ALA A 122 7.84 14.45 12.10
CA ALA A 122 7.70 14.18 13.54
C ALA A 122 8.77 14.92 14.38
N ALA A 123 9.97 15.11 13.81
CA ALA A 123 11.04 15.90 14.40
C ALA A 123 10.94 17.42 14.13
N GLY A 124 9.84 17.91 13.54
CA GLY A 124 9.65 19.32 13.19
C GLY A 124 10.53 19.82 12.04
N ARG A 125 11.21 18.94 11.30
CA ARG A 125 12.09 19.26 10.16
C ARG A 125 11.28 19.28 8.85
N PHE A 126 10.33 20.22 8.75
CA PHE A 126 9.36 20.25 7.66
C PHE A 126 9.97 20.41 6.25
N GLU A 127 11.06 21.16 6.09
CA GLU A 127 11.75 21.28 4.78
C GLU A 127 12.30 19.93 4.28
N ALA A 128 12.95 19.19 5.18
CA ALA A 128 13.42 17.85 4.87
C ALA A 128 12.25 16.89 4.62
N ALA A 129 11.16 17.04 5.36
CA ALA A 129 9.94 16.26 5.15
C ALA A 129 9.35 16.49 3.74
N GLY A 130 9.17 17.75 3.33
CA GLY A 130 8.68 18.10 2.00
C GLY A 130 9.57 17.57 0.88
N THR A 131 10.89 17.62 1.07
CA THR A 131 11.88 17.09 0.11
C THR A 131 11.72 15.57 -0.07
N HIS A 132 11.75 14.80 1.02
CA HIS A 132 11.62 13.35 0.98
C HIS A 132 10.25 12.90 0.45
N LEU A 133 9.16 13.54 0.89
CA LEU A 133 7.81 13.19 0.43
C LEU A 133 7.62 13.52 -1.06
N SER A 134 8.22 14.62 -1.55
CA SER A 134 8.25 14.91 -2.98
C SER A 134 9.05 13.87 -3.76
N ALA A 135 10.23 13.47 -3.28
CA ALA A 135 11.02 12.40 -3.89
C ALA A 135 10.24 11.08 -3.95
N ALA A 136 9.53 10.70 -2.88
CA ALA A 136 8.69 9.51 -2.85
C ALA A 136 7.63 9.53 -3.97
N LEU A 137 6.95 10.67 -4.15
CA LEU A 137 5.91 10.82 -5.18
C LEU A 137 6.45 10.73 -6.61
N THR A 138 7.73 11.03 -6.86
CA THR A 138 8.33 10.89 -8.21
C THR A 138 8.42 9.43 -8.68
N HIS A 139 8.31 8.46 -7.78
CA HIS A 139 8.31 7.04 -8.14
C HIS A 139 6.97 6.57 -8.71
N TRP A 140 5.90 7.34 -8.54
CA TRP A 140 4.59 7.06 -9.09
C TRP A 140 4.53 7.53 -10.55
N ARG A 141 4.39 6.57 -11.47
CA ARG A 141 4.29 6.77 -12.92
C ARG A 141 2.84 6.75 -13.44
N GLY A 142 1.91 6.33 -12.59
CA GLY A 142 0.49 6.16 -12.91
C GLY A 142 -0.19 5.29 -11.85
N ASP A 143 -1.34 4.75 -12.20
CA ASP A 143 -2.06 3.82 -11.32
C ASP A 143 -1.28 2.50 -11.18
N VAL A 144 -1.23 1.96 -9.96
CA VAL A 144 -0.48 0.74 -9.64
C VAL A 144 -0.92 -0.41 -10.55
N LEU A 145 0.03 -0.99 -11.28
CA LEU A 145 -0.19 -2.09 -12.22
C LEU A 145 -1.35 -1.85 -13.20
N GLU A 146 -1.48 -0.62 -13.71
CA GLU A 146 -2.56 -0.21 -14.61
C GLU A 146 -2.80 -1.17 -15.80
N ASP A 147 -1.72 -1.71 -16.38
CA ASP A 147 -1.77 -2.64 -17.51
C ASP A 147 -2.22 -4.07 -17.14
N LEU A 148 -2.50 -4.30 -15.86
CA LEU A 148 -2.98 -5.54 -15.24
C LEU A 148 -4.28 -5.33 -14.43
N ARG A 149 -5.00 -4.22 -14.65
CA ARG A 149 -6.35 -4.05 -14.10
C ARG A 149 -7.27 -5.21 -14.48
N GLY A 150 -8.11 -5.61 -13.54
CA GLY A 150 -9.03 -6.75 -13.70
C GLY A 150 -8.42 -8.09 -13.31
N PHE A 151 -7.12 -8.16 -12.97
CA PHE A 151 -6.59 -9.27 -12.17
C PHE A 151 -6.79 -8.96 -10.69
N THR A 152 -7.54 -9.80 -9.97
CA THR A 152 -7.94 -9.56 -8.57
C THR A 152 -6.77 -9.22 -7.65
N PHE A 153 -5.61 -9.87 -7.83
CA PHE A 153 -4.43 -9.60 -7.01
C PHE A 153 -3.82 -8.21 -7.27
N ALA A 154 -3.89 -7.72 -8.52
CA ALA A 154 -3.33 -6.44 -8.90
C ALA A 154 -4.23 -5.31 -8.40
N ASP A 155 -5.55 -5.46 -8.55
CA ASP A 155 -6.54 -4.50 -8.04
C ASP A 155 -6.48 -4.39 -6.50
N THR A 156 -6.34 -5.53 -5.81
CA THR A 156 -6.14 -5.58 -4.35
C THR A 156 -4.87 -4.85 -3.92
N PHE A 157 -3.76 -5.09 -4.63
CA PHE A 157 -2.48 -4.44 -4.33
C PHE A 157 -2.52 -2.93 -4.60
N ALA A 158 -3.18 -2.53 -5.69
CA ALA A 158 -3.39 -1.13 -6.04
C ALA A 158 -4.23 -0.39 -5.01
N ALA A 159 -5.31 -1.02 -4.53
CA ALA A 159 -6.17 -0.43 -3.49
C ALA A 159 -5.39 -0.17 -2.19
N ALA A 160 -4.59 -1.14 -1.73
CA ALA A 160 -3.76 -0.97 -0.53
C ALA A 160 -2.73 0.17 -0.68
N LEU A 161 -2.06 0.27 -1.83
CA LEU A 161 -1.08 1.34 -2.08
C LEU A 161 -1.72 2.71 -2.33
N THR A 162 -3.00 2.77 -2.71
CA THR A 162 -3.74 4.04 -2.85
C THR A 162 -3.86 4.76 -1.51
N GLU A 163 -4.00 4.04 -0.40
CA GLU A 163 -4.01 4.64 0.95
C GLU A 163 -2.70 5.37 1.24
N ASP A 164 -1.58 4.75 0.87
CA ASP A 164 -0.24 5.32 1.03
C ASP A 164 -0.01 6.53 0.13
N TYR A 165 -0.52 6.48 -1.10
CA TYR A 165 -0.49 7.62 -2.02
C TYR A 165 -1.18 8.85 -1.40
N VAL A 166 -2.40 8.65 -0.89
CA VAL A 166 -3.18 9.70 -0.21
C VAL A 166 -2.46 10.20 1.04
N LEU A 167 -1.89 9.30 1.85
CA LEU A 167 -1.12 9.66 3.04
C LEU A 167 0.09 10.54 2.68
N VAL A 168 0.90 10.15 1.71
CA VAL A 168 2.11 10.89 1.32
C VAL A 168 1.76 12.28 0.77
N HIS A 169 0.72 12.39 -0.05
CA HIS A 169 0.24 13.69 -0.51
C HIS A 169 -0.25 14.59 0.63
N THR A 170 -1.01 14.00 1.57
CA THR A 170 -1.51 14.71 2.76
C THR A 170 -0.35 15.22 3.61
N SER A 171 0.63 14.35 3.93
CA SER A 171 1.80 14.73 4.72
C SER A 171 2.70 15.73 4.00
N ARG A 172 2.79 15.67 2.66
CA ARG A 172 3.52 16.69 1.89
C ARG A 172 2.82 18.03 2.02
N ALA A 173 1.50 18.08 1.88
CA ALA A 173 0.73 19.30 2.07
C ALA A 173 0.90 19.87 3.48
N GLU A 174 0.83 19.03 4.52
CA GLU A 174 1.09 19.44 5.91
C GLU A 174 2.49 20.08 6.06
N ALA A 175 3.53 19.47 5.48
CA ALA A 175 4.89 20.00 5.53
C ALA A 175 5.02 21.36 4.80
N GLU A 176 4.47 21.49 3.60
CA GLU A 176 4.51 22.74 2.83
C GLU A 176 3.72 23.86 3.52
N ILE A 177 2.55 23.54 4.10
CA ILE A 177 1.74 24.48 4.88
C ILE A 177 2.49 24.91 6.16
N ALA A 178 3.15 23.98 6.85
CA ALA A 178 3.97 24.27 8.03
C ALA A 178 5.19 25.16 7.70
N CYS A 179 5.70 25.08 6.48
CA CYS A 179 6.72 25.98 5.93
C CYS A 179 6.17 27.32 5.39
N GLY A 180 4.86 27.58 5.50
CA GLY A 180 4.24 28.81 5.02
C GLY A 180 3.99 28.87 3.52
N ARG A 181 4.06 27.73 2.81
CA ARG A 181 3.89 27.62 1.35
C ARG A 181 2.52 27.07 0.94
N ALA A 182 1.48 27.37 1.73
CA ALA A 182 0.12 26.87 1.51
C ALA A 182 -0.42 27.10 0.09
N ALA A 183 -0.15 28.27 -0.50
CA ALA A 183 -0.60 28.60 -1.85
C ALA A 183 -0.06 27.62 -2.92
N THR A 184 1.12 27.04 -2.70
CA THR A 184 1.76 26.13 -3.68
C THR A 184 1.10 24.76 -3.76
N VAL A 185 0.35 24.36 -2.74
CA VAL A 185 -0.29 23.03 -2.68
C VAL A 185 -1.77 23.04 -3.04
N ILE A 186 -2.40 24.22 -3.18
CA ILE A 186 -3.84 24.35 -3.43
C ILE A 186 -4.25 23.61 -4.71
N THR A 187 -3.66 23.93 -5.86
CA THR A 187 -4.02 23.31 -7.16
C THR A 187 -3.88 21.79 -7.12
N GLY A 188 -2.77 21.28 -6.59
CA GLY A 188 -2.55 19.84 -6.46
C GLY A 188 -3.56 19.17 -5.53
N LEU A 189 -3.93 19.82 -4.42
CA LEU A 189 -4.96 19.32 -3.51
C LEU A 189 -6.37 19.36 -4.11
N GLU A 190 -6.68 20.33 -4.97
CA GLU A 190 -7.95 20.35 -5.70
C GLU A 190 -8.07 19.17 -6.67
N GLU A 191 -7.03 18.89 -7.44
CA GLU A 191 -6.97 17.74 -8.34
C GLU A 191 -7.10 16.42 -7.60
N LEU A 192 -6.40 16.30 -6.45
CA LEU A 192 -6.45 15.10 -5.61
C LEU A 192 -7.82 14.92 -4.95
N ALA A 193 -8.43 15.99 -4.43
CA ALA A 193 -9.76 15.94 -3.84
C ALA A 193 -10.84 15.60 -4.87
N ALA A 194 -10.69 16.05 -6.12
CA ALA A 194 -11.59 15.65 -7.22
C ALA A 194 -11.43 14.17 -7.61
N ARG A 195 -10.19 13.64 -7.60
CA ARG A 195 -9.90 12.23 -7.93
C ARG A 195 -10.26 11.28 -6.79
N HIS A 196 -10.18 11.75 -5.55
CA HIS A 196 -10.43 10.97 -4.33
C HIS A 196 -11.44 11.68 -3.43
N PRO A 197 -12.70 11.86 -3.92
CA PRO A 197 -13.70 12.70 -3.27
C PRO A 197 -14.05 12.29 -1.83
N TYR A 198 -13.89 11.01 -1.50
CA TYR A 198 -14.24 10.46 -0.19
C TYR A 198 -13.09 10.48 0.82
N ARG A 199 -11.92 11.01 0.44
CA ARG A 199 -10.75 11.06 1.32
C ARG A 199 -10.70 12.39 2.07
N GLU A 200 -11.42 12.45 3.19
CA GLU A 200 -11.47 13.61 4.07
C GLU A 200 -10.10 14.23 4.45
N PRO A 201 -9.00 13.47 4.64
CA PRO A 201 -7.69 14.06 4.91
C PRO A 201 -7.20 15.03 3.83
N LEU A 202 -7.47 14.75 2.54
CA LEU A 202 -7.12 15.66 1.44
C LEU A 202 -7.93 16.95 1.54
N TRP A 203 -9.23 16.84 1.81
CA TRP A 203 -10.11 17.99 2.02
C TRP A 203 -9.68 18.84 3.22
N ALA A 204 -9.26 18.20 4.32
CA ALA A 204 -8.79 18.91 5.50
C ALA A 204 -7.57 19.79 5.17
N GLN A 205 -6.62 19.28 4.38
CA GLN A 205 -5.46 20.06 3.95
C GLN A 205 -5.84 21.13 2.92
N LEU A 206 -6.77 20.86 1.99
CA LEU A 206 -7.25 21.86 1.04
C LEU A 206 -7.92 23.05 1.74
N ILE A 207 -8.82 22.76 2.69
CA ILE A 207 -9.52 23.76 3.50
C ILE A 207 -8.50 24.56 4.35
N THR A 208 -7.53 23.86 4.96
CA THR A 208 -6.46 24.50 5.73
C THR A 208 -5.61 25.41 4.85
N ALA A 209 -5.20 24.94 3.67
CA ALA A 209 -4.39 25.71 2.72
C ALA A 209 -5.11 26.97 2.26
N TYR A 210 -6.40 26.89 1.94
CA TYR A 210 -7.21 28.06 1.63
C TYR A 210 -7.25 29.06 2.78
N TYR A 211 -7.54 28.58 3.99
CA TYR A 211 -7.71 29.45 5.14
C TYR A 211 -6.43 30.20 5.52
N VAL A 212 -5.28 29.50 5.58
CA VAL A 212 -4.01 30.13 5.95
C VAL A 212 -3.40 30.97 4.81
N ALA A 213 -3.88 30.81 3.58
CA ALA A 213 -3.59 31.69 2.46
C ALA A 213 -4.59 32.88 2.37
N GLU A 214 -5.28 33.18 3.46
CA GLU A 214 -6.24 34.31 3.59
C GLU A 214 -7.48 34.21 2.68
N ARG A 215 -7.80 33.00 2.20
CA ARG A 215 -8.96 32.71 1.33
C ARG A 215 -10.08 32.05 2.13
N GLN A 216 -10.57 32.71 3.18
CA GLN A 216 -11.59 32.16 4.09
C GLN A 216 -12.87 31.71 3.35
N SER A 217 -13.34 32.50 2.39
CA SER A 217 -14.53 32.16 1.59
C SER A 217 -14.36 30.82 0.85
N ASP A 218 -13.19 30.60 0.26
CA ASP A 218 -12.85 29.37 -0.48
C ASP A 218 -12.70 28.17 0.45
N ALA A 219 -12.14 28.37 1.64
CA ALA A 219 -12.07 27.33 2.67
C ALA A 219 -13.47 26.85 3.10
N LEU A 220 -14.39 27.79 3.34
CA LEU A 220 -15.78 27.47 3.67
C LEU A 220 -16.53 26.85 2.49
N ALA A 221 -16.23 27.28 1.25
CA ALA A 221 -16.79 26.68 0.05
C ALA A 221 -16.29 25.23 -0.16
N ALA A 222 -15.01 24.95 0.08
CA ALA A 222 -14.45 23.61 0.04
C ALA A 222 -15.10 22.69 1.09
N TYR A 223 -15.33 23.15 2.32
CA TYR A 223 -16.07 22.38 3.32
C TYR A 223 -17.52 22.06 2.88
N ARG A 224 -18.23 23.04 2.30
CA ARG A 224 -19.58 22.81 1.77
C ARG A 224 -19.57 21.75 0.67
N ARG A 225 -18.59 21.80 -0.25
CA ARG A 225 -18.45 20.81 -1.34
C ARG A 225 -18.27 19.39 -0.79
N VAL A 226 -17.33 19.17 0.12
CA VAL A 226 -17.12 17.82 0.68
C VAL A 226 -18.33 17.34 1.48
N LYS A 227 -19.00 18.23 2.21
CA LYS A 227 -20.23 17.90 2.93
C LYS A 227 -21.32 17.41 1.97
N THR A 228 -21.53 18.11 0.85
CA THR A 228 -22.50 17.70 -0.18
C THR A 228 -22.13 16.35 -0.76
N VAL A 229 -20.88 16.16 -1.18
CA VAL A 229 -20.41 14.91 -1.78
C VAL A 229 -20.57 13.71 -0.84
N LEU A 230 -20.20 13.83 0.44
CA LEU A 230 -20.35 12.75 1.41
C LEU A 230 -21.82 12.42 1.71
N ALA A 231 -22.68 13.44 1.79
CA ALA A 231 -24.10 13.25 2.04
C ALA A 231 -24.82 12.61 0.84
N GLU A 232 -24.53 13.06 -0.37
CA GLU A 232 -25.20 12.58 -1.59
C GLU A 232 -24.72 11.18 -2.02
N GLU A 233 -23.40 10.93 -1.95
CA GLU A 233 -22.82 9.68 -2.48
C GLU A 233 -22.73 8.57 -1.44
N LEU A 234 -22.56 8.92 -0.16
CA LEU A 234 -22.35 7.94 0.93
C LEU A 234 -23.42 8.00 2.02
N GLY A 235 -24.27 9.04 2.04
CA GLY A 235 -25.28 9.20 3.10
C GLY A 235 -24.69 9.50 4.48
N ILE A 236 -23.47 10.05 4.54
CA ILE A 236 -22.76 10.34 5.81
C ILE A 236 -22.42 11.82 5.95
N ASP A 237 -22.29 12.28 7.19
CA ASP A 237 -21.77 13.61 7.52
C ASP A 237 -20.22 13.63 7.55
N PRO A 238 -19.58 14.81 7.35
CA PRO A 238 -18.15 14.96 7.54
C PRO A 238 -17.69 14.57 8.95
N GLY A 239 -16.58 13.86 9.02
CA GLY A 239 -15.99 13.42 10.27
C GLY A 239 -15.58 14.56 11.22
N PRO A 240 -15.21 14.22 12.47
CA PRO A 240 -14.93 15.20 13.51
C PRO A 240 -13.77 16.15 13.17
N THR A 241 -12.77 15.69 12.41
CA THR A 241 -11.64 16.53 11.97
C THR A 241 -12.10 17.67 11.08
N LEU A 242 -12.93 17.39 10.06
CA LEU A 242 -13.46 18.42 9.15
C LEU A 242 -14.44 19.35 9.88
N SER A 243 -15.31 18.79 10.71
CA SER A 243 -16.30 19.56 11.47
C SER A 243 -15.63 20.52 12.47
N ALA A 244 -14.57 20.08 13.17
CA ALA A 244 -13.78 20.94 14.04
C ALA A 244 -13.05 22.04 13.26
N LEU A 245 -12.44 21.71 12.11
CA LEU A 245 -11.76 22.68 11.26
C LEU A 245 -12.72 23.78 10.77
N HIS A 246 -13.91 23.38 10.31
CA HIS A 246 -14.95 24.32 9.88
C HIS A 246 -15.37 25.27 11.00
N ALA A 247 -15.61 24.75 12.22
CA ALA A 247 -15.98 25.57 13.36
C ALA A 247 -14.91 26.62 13.72
N ARG A 248 -13.63 26.25 13.67
CA ARG A 248 -12.51 27.18 13.91
C ARG A 248 -12.45 28.29 12.87
N ILE A 249 -12.65 27.94 11.59
CA ILE A 249 -12.64 28.89 10.47
C ILE A 249 -13.81 29.87 10.57
N LEU A 250 -15.00 29.43 10.98
CA LEU A 250 -16.16 30.31 11.20
C LEU A 250 -15.89 31.36 12.28
N ARG A 251 -15.12 31.00 13.32
CA ARG A 251 -14.71 31.91 14.41
C ARG A 251 -13.44 32.68 14.11
N GLN A 252 -12.87 32.51 12.92
CA GLN A 252 -11.60 33.12 12.51
C GLN A 252 -10.44 32.82 13.48
N GLU A 253 -10.43 31.63 14.07
CA GLU A 253 -9.34 31.19 14.95
C GLU A 253 -8.06 30.93 14.15
N ARG A 254 -6.90 31.30 14.70
CA ARG A 254 -5.61 30.96 14.09
C ARG A 254 -5.36 29.45 14.16
N LEU A 255 -4.85 28.87 13.08
CA LEU A 255 -4.43 27.47 13.04
C LEU A 255 -2.93 27.35 13.36
N ASP A 256 -2.58 26.39 14.22
CA ASP A 256 -1.19 26.00 14.46
C ASP A 256 -0.83 24.83 13.54
N THR A 257 -0.38 25.16 12.33
CA THR A 257 -0.11 24.18 11.28
C THR A 257 1.13 23.35 11.55
N LYS A 258 2.13 23.90 12.26
CA LYS A 258 3.35 23.18 12.66
C LYS A 258 3.03 22.11 13.70
N GLN A 259 2.27 22.48 14.73
CA GLN A 259 1.86 21.52 15.76
C GLN A 259 0.96 20.42 15.18
N ALA A 260 0.04 20.77 14.28
CA ALA A 260 -0.81 19.80 13.60
C ALA A 260 0.01 18.80 12.76
N ALA A 261 0.94 19.28 11.94
CA ALA A 261 1.81 18.44 11.12
C ALA A 261 2.70 17.51 11.98
N MET A 262 3.28 18.02 13.08
CA MET A 262 4.02 17.19 14.03
C MET A 262 3.15 16.12 14.69
N ALA A 263 1.92 16.46 15.09
CA ALA A 263 1.02 15.51 15.74
C ALA A 263 0.54 14.42 14.76
N THR A 264 0.26 14.76 13.50
CA THR A 264 -0.03 13.77 12.46
C THR A 264 1.17 12.84 12.26
N ALA A 265 2.36 13.40 12.02
CA ALA A 265 3.57 12.62 11.81
C ALA A 265 3.94 11.76 13.03
N ALA A 266 3.83 12.27 14.26
CA ALA A 266 4.08 11.51 15.48
C ALA A 266 3.10 10.35 15.66
N ARG A 267 1.82 10.51 15.28
CA ARG A 267 0.86 9.40 15.26
C ARG A 267 1.23 8.35 14.22
N THR A 268 1.64 8.77 13.02
CA THR A 268 2.10 7.85 11.99
C THR A 268 3.40 7.14 12.41
N VAL A 269 4.36 7.87 12.99
CA VAL A 269 5.57 7.30 13.59
C VAL A 269 5.24 6.42 14.77
N SER A 270 4.20 6.67 15.57
CA SER A 270 3.86 5.78 16.70
C SER A 270 3.15 4.52 16.22
N ALA A 271 2.23 4.66 15.26
CA ALA A 271 1.62 3.53 14.53
C ALA A 271 2.65 2.71 13.77
N ARG A 272 3.80 3.33 13.43
CA ARG A 272 4.98 2.73 12.83
C ARG A 272 6.16 2.57 13.80
N GLY A 273 6.04 2.90 15.07
CA GLY A 273 7.14 2.96 16.07
C GLY A 273 7.00 1.82 17.06
N THR A 274 5.79 1.27 17.10
CA THR A 274 5.52 -0.15 17.01
C THR A 274 6.20 -0.88 15.83
N VAL A 275 6.85 -0.22 14.86
CA VAL A 275 7.39 -0.80 13.60
C VAL A 275 8.83 -0.33 13.21
N VAL A 276 9.57 0.45 14.00
CA VAL A 276 10.92 0.90 13.59
C VAL A 276 11.90 0.92 14.76
N ASP A 277 12.42 -0.26 15.07
CA ASP A 277 13.87 -0.40 15.15
C ASP A 277 14.30 -1.25 13.94
N ARG A 278 15.53 -1.10 13.45
CA ARG A 278 16.06 -1.74 12.24
C ARG A 278 16.33 -3.26 12.43
N GLY A 279 15.32 -3.95 12.92
CA GLY A 279 15.16 -5.39 12.97
C GLY A 279 13.66 -5.72 13.01
N THR A 280 13.13 -6.22 11.90
CA THR A 280 11.83 -6.90 11.74
C THR A 280 10.76 -6.53 12.76
N THR A 281 9.90 -5.59 12.43
CA THR A 281 8.64 -5.51 13.15
C THR A 281 7.84 -6.77 12.89
N ALA A 282 7.71 -7.58 13.93
CA ALA A 282 6.89 -8.77 13.87
C ALA A 282 5.42 -8.38 14.12
N ALA A 283 4.75 -7.83 13.12
CA ALA A 283 3.30 -7.83 13.11
C ALA A 283 2.82 -9.30 13.12
N ALA A 284 1.73 -9.60 13.81
CA ALA A 284 1.22 -10.96 13.90
C ALA A 284 -0.30 -11.00 14.06
N LEU A 285 -0.87 -12.16 13.73
CA LEU A 285 -2.20 -12.54 14.18
C LEU A 285 -2.08 -13.48 15.37
N ARG A 286 -2.81 -13.22 16.45
CA ARG A 286 -2.91 -14.14 17.60
C ARG A 286 -4.31 -14.74 17.62
N ASP A 287 -4.42 -16.06 17.58
CA ASP A 287 -5.73 -16.73 17.68
C ASP A 287 -6.23 -16.82 19.13
N THR A 288 -7.47 -17.30 19.29
CA THR A 288 -8.10 -17.46 20.61
C THR A 288 -7.42 -18.50 21.51
N ALA A 289 -6.61 -19.41 20.94
CA ALA A 289 -5.80 -20.36 21.69
C ALA A 289 -4.43 -19.78 22.10
N GLY A 290 -4.15 -18.52 21.75
CA GLY A 290 -2.89 -17.84 22.02
C GLY A 290 -1.78 -18.17 21.02
N ARG A 291 -2.07 -18.93 19.96
CA ARG A 291 -1.08 -19.21 18.90
C ARG A 291 -0.88 -17.97 18.06
N ARG A 292 0.39 -17.66 17.80
CA ARG A 292 0.80 -16.47 17.08
C ARG A 292 1.32 -16.80 15.68
N TYR A 293 0.89 -16.00 14.70
CA TYR A 293 1.19 -16.12 13.30
C TYR A 293 1.88 -14.84 12.81
N THR A 294 3.21 -14.87 12.70
CA THR A 294 3.99 -13.71 12.27
C THR A 294 3.71 -13.35 10.81
N LEU A 295 3.34 -12.10 10.58
CA LEU A 295 3.15 -11.55 9.25
C LEU A 295 4.49 -11.45 8.52
N ARG A 296 4.41 -11.60 7.21
CA ARG A 296 5.52 -11.52 6.28
C ARG A 296 5.62 -10.09 5.73
N PRO A 297 6.82 -9.59 5.42
CA PRO A 297 6.99 -8.29 4.77
C PRO A 297 6.25 -8.23 3.42
N ASN A 298 5.75 -7.05 3.09
CA ASN A 298 4.94 -6.73 1.89
C ASN A 298 3.57 -7.40 1.87
N VAL A 299 3.51 -8.74 1.89
CA VAL A 299 2.29 -9.51 1.68
C VAL A 299 2.28 -10.77 2.54
N THR A 300 1.20 -10.99 3.29
CA THR A 300 0.89 -12.22 4.01
C THR A 300 -0.40 -12.84 3.48
N ARG A 301 -0.32 -14.05 2.93
CA ARG A 301 -1.47 -14.78 2.37
C ARG A 301 -2.10 -15.69 3.42
N ILE A 302 -3.43 -15.69 3.49
CA ILE A 302 -4.21 -16.47 4.45
C ILE A 302 -5.20 -17.35 3.67
N GLY A 303 -5.25 -18.64 3.96
CA GLY A 303 -6.17 -19.56 3.30
C GLY A 303 -5.99 -21.01 3.71
N ARG A 304 -6.77 -21.90 3.08
CA ARG A 304 -6.76 -23.33 3.39
C ARG A 304 -5.59 -24.09 2.77
N LEU A 305 -5.11 -23.66 1.59
CA LEU A 305 -4.02 -24.39 0.93
C LEU A 305 -2.68 -24.19 1.66
N PRO A 306 -1.80 -25.21 1.66
CA PRO A 306 -0.53 -25.18 2.39
C PRO A 306 0.50 -24.21 1.81
N ASP A 307 0.23 -23.59 0.65
CA ASP A 307 1.07 -22.58 0.03
C ASP A 307 0.78 -21.16 0.53
N ASN A 308 -0.22 -20.99 1.40
CA ASN A 308 -0.46 -19.75 2.16
C ASN A 308 0.58 -19.57 3.28
N ASP A 309 0.73 -18.32 3.72
CA ASP A 309 1.65 -17.98 4.81
C ASP A 309 1.03 -18.31 6.17
N ILE A 310 -0.29 -18.17 6.27
CA ILE A 310 -1.12 -18.60 7.39
C ILE A 310 -2.13 -19.61 6.86
N VAL A 311 -1.98 -20.87 7.26
CA VAL A 311 -2.82 -21.98 6.83
C VAL A 311 -3.93 -22.21 7.84
N LEU A 312 -5.18 -22.10 7.38
CA LEU A 312 -6.39 -22.37 8.17
C LEU A 312 -7.08 -23.61 7.58
N ASP A 313 -6.89 -24.76 8.23
CA ASP A 313 -7.35 -26.07 7.75
C ASP A 313 -8.83 -26.33 8.11
N ASP A 314 -9.70 -25.40 7.73
CA ASP A 314 -11.15 -25.54 7.90
C ASP A 314 -11.81 -25.57 6.51
N ALA A 315 -12.74 -26.49 6.27
CA ALA A 315 -13.35 -26.69 4.95
C ALA A 315 -14.06 -25.44 4.40
N ASP A 316 -14.58 -24.60 5.29
CA ASP A 316 -15.27 -23.35 4.98
C ASP A 316 -14.32 -22.22 4.56
N VAL A 317 -13.00 -22.40 4.75
CA VAL A 317 -11.98 -21.45 4.32
C VAL A 317 -11.64 -21.69 2.85
N SER A 318 -11.76 -20.63 2.04
CA SER A 318 -11.32 -20.61 0.64
C SER A 318 -9.83 -20.95 0.48
N ARG A 319 -9.46 -21.50 -0.68
CA ARG A 319 -8.08 -21.93 -1.01
C ARG A 319 -7.04 -20.86 -0.70
N HIS A 320 -7.31 -19.65 -1.18
CA HIS A 320 -6.68 -18.39 -0.82
C HIS A 320 -7.83 -17.46 -0.43
N HIS A 321 -7.91 -17.09 0.85
CA HIS A 321 -9.09 -16.45 1.44
C HIS A 321 -8.91 -14.95 1.58
N ALA A 322 -7.78 -14.54 2.13
CA ALA A 322 -7.49 -13.14 2.40
C ALA A 322 -6.00 -12.87 2.23
N VAL A 323 -5.68 -11.59 2.09
CA VAL A 323 -4.30 -11.12 2.10
C VAL A 323 -4.17 -9.93 3.03
N ILE A 324 -3.09 -9.88 3.80
CA ILE A 324 -2.68 -8.69 4.55
C ILE A 324 -1.48 -8.09 3.83
N ILE A 325 -1.61 -6.85 3.39
CA ILE A 325 -0.55 -6.10 2.72
C ILE A 325 0.05 -5.12 3.72
N ASP A 326 1.36 -5.21 3.92
CA ASP A 326 2.15 -4.22 4.63
C ASP A 326 2.58 -3.14 3.64
N THR A 327 1.97 -1.97 3.73
CA THR A 327 2.30 -0.81 2.89
C THR A 327 3.53 -0.07 3.42
N GLY A 328 4.00 -0.42 4.62
CA GLY A 328 5.02 0.28 5.38
C GLY A 328 4.47 1.44 6.23
N SER A 329 3.23 1.89 6.03
CA SER A 329 2.54 2.83 6.96
C SER A 329 1.37 2.21 7.68
N SER A 330 0.74 1.21 7.05
CA SER A 330 -0.44 0.54 7.55
C SER A 330 -0.44 -0.92 7.08
N PHE A 331 -1.29 -1.71 7.72
CA PHE A 331 -1.62 -3.05 7.27
C PHE A 331 -3.03 -3.01 6.72
N VAL A 332 -3.22 -3.49 5.49
CA VAL A 332 -4.51 -3.55 4.83
C VAL A 332 -4.87 -5.00 4.60
N ILE A 333 -5.96 -5.46 5.23
CA ILE A 333 -6.52 -6.78 4.95
C ILE A 333 -7.54 -6.67 3.82
N THR A 334 -7.47 -7.58 2.85
CA THR A 334 -8.41 -7.66 1.72
C THR A 334 -8.96 -9.07 1.60
N ASP A 335 -10.28 -9.16 1.41
CA ASP A 335 -10.98 -10.41 1.08
C ASP A 335 -10.77 -10.74 -0.40
N LEU A 336 -10.23 -11.92 -0.70
CA LEU A 336 -9.95 -12.38 -2.07
C LEU A 336 -11.18 -13.04 -2.70
N GLN A 337 -12.33 -12.37 -2.60
CA GLN A 337 -13.64 -12.88 -3.01
C GLN A 337 -13.94 -14.27 -2.42
N SER A 338 -13.61 -14.43 -1.13
CA SER A 338 -13.86 -15.69 -0.43
C SER A 338 -15.36 -15.98 -0.33
N ALA A 339 -15.71 -17.26 -0.15
CA ALA A 339 -17.10 -17.68 -0.05
C ALA A 339 -17.80 -17.09 1.18
N ASN A 340 -17.07 -16.94 2.28
CA ASN A 340 -17.63 -16.57 3.60
C ASN A 340 -17.26 -15.16 4.05
N GLY A 341 -16.33 -14.49 3.36
CA GLY A 341 -15.90 -13.13 3.64
C GLY A 341 -14.97 -13.01 4.85
N VAL A 342 -14.45 -11.80 5.02
CA VAL A 342 -13.61 -11.38 6.14
C VAL A 342 -14.35 -10.34 6.97
N GLN A 343 -14.22 -10.40 8.30
CA GLN A 343 -14.70 -9.36 9.20
C GLN A 343 -13.54 -8.69 9.94
N VAL A 344 -13.61 -7.38 10.13
CA VAL A 344 -12.69 -6.58 10.95
C VAL A 344 -13.53 -5.75 11.90
N ARG A 345 -13.19 -5.73 13.19
CA ARG A 345 -13.97 -5.05 14.25
C ARG A 345 -15.47 -5.42 14.22
N GLN A 346 -15.75 -6.71 13.99
CA GLN A 346 -17.10 -7.29 13.89
C GLN A 346 -17.93 -6.87 12.65
N GLU A 347 -17.37 -6.07 11.74
CA GLU A 347 -18.03 -5.66 10.51
C GLU A 347 -17.46 -6.41 9.29
N ARG A 348 -18.31 -6.82 8.35
CA ARG A 348 -17.87 -7.45 7.11
C ARG A 348 -17.18 -6.39 6.23
N ILE A 349 -15.96 -6.67 5.79
CA ILE A 349 -15.22 -5.75 4.94
C ILE A 349 -15.67 -5.85 3.48
N HIS A 350 -15.63 -4.73 2.76
CA HIS A 350 -16.00 -4.67 1.34
C HIS A 350 -15.08 -3.69 0.58
N PRO A 351 -14.06 -4.16 -0.17
CA PRO A 351 -13.39 -5.47 -0.09
C PRO A 351 -12.24 -5.51 0.92
N SER A 352 -11.82 -4.35 1.43
CA SER A 352 -10.61 -4.18 2.23
C SER A 352 -10.84 -3.29 3.45
N ALA A 353 -10.01 -3.46 4.48
CA ALA A 353 -9.97 -2.57 5.63
C ALA A 353 -8.55 -2.40 6.16
N THR A 354 -8.24 -1.21 6.67
CA THR A 354 -7.02 -0.98 7.46
C THR A 354 -7.17 -1.63 8.83
N VAL A 355 -6.14 -2.37 9.26
CA VAL A 355 -6.06 -3.02 10.56
C VAL A 355 -4.95 -2.39 11.41
N GLY A 356 -5.29 -2.11 12.67
CA GLY A 356 -4.40 -1.56 13.69
C GLY A 356 -4.19 -2.53 14.86
N ASP A 357 -3.23 -2.20 15.73
CA ASP A 357 -2.94 -2.99 16.93
C ASP A 357 -4.19 -3.16 17.81
N GLY A 358 -4.50 -4.40 18.16
CA GLY A 358 -5.67 -4.79 18.94
C GLY A 358 -6.95 -5.06 18.13
N ASP A 359 -6.97 -4.81 16.81
CA ASP A 359 -8.17 -5.08 16.00
C ASP A 359 -8.51 -6.58 15.96
N ASP A 360 -9.80 -6.89 16.14
CA ASP A 360 -10.34 -8.23 15.92
C ASP A 360 -10.54 -8.50 14.43
N ILE A 361 -10.02 -9.64 13.96
CA ILE A 361 -10.19 -10.15 12.60
C ILE A 361 -10.87 -11.51 12.68
N ARG A 362 -11.94 -11.72 11.90
CA ARG A 362 -12.61 -13.01 11.78
C ARG A 362 -12.61 -13.51 10.35
N ILE A 363 -12.22 -14.78 10.18
CA ILE A 363 -12.22 -15.52 8.92
C ILE A 363 -12.96 -16.83 9.19
N CYS A 364 -14.16 -16.97 8.63
CA CYS A 364 -15.06 -18.09 8.95
C CYS A 364 -15.24 -18.23 10.48
N GLY A 365 -15.02 -19.43 11.03
CA GLY A 365 -15.08 -19.70 12.47
C GLY A 365 -13.82 -19.30 13.26
N ARG A 366 -12.78 -18.76 12.61
CA ARG A 366 -11.52 -18.37 13.26
C ARG A 366 -11.53 -16.90 13.63
N GLN A 367 -11.17 -16.59 14.86
CA GLN A 367 -10.98 -15.23 15.35
C GLN A 367 -9.51 -15.00 15.72
N PHE A 368 -9.01 -13.82 15.34
CA PHE A 368 -7.66 -13.36 15.58
C PHE A 368 -7.67 -11.95 16.16
N THR A 369 -6.70 -11.65 17.00
CA THR A 369 -6.31 -10.27 17.33
C THR A 369 -5.08 -9.90 16.51
N PHE A 370 -5.12 -8.75 15.83
CA PHE A 370 -3.94 -8.19 15.18
C PHE A 370 -3.02 -7.55 16.21
N GLU A 371 -1.72 -7.85 16.15
CA GLU A 371 -0.73 -7.38 17.11
C GLU A 371 0.48 -6.76 16.42
N LEU A 372 0.89 -5.56 16.87
CA LEU A 372 2.16 -4.96 16.50
C LEU A 372 3.17 -5.13 17.64
N HIS A 373 4.25 -5.89 17.40
CA HIS A 373 5.27 -6.08 18.42
C HIS A 373 6.38 -5.03 18.36
N ARG A 374 6.62 -4.42 19.52
CA ARG A 374 7.81 -3.61 19.80
C ARG A 374 8.99 -4.56 19.96
N GLY A 375 10.08 -4.36 19.21
CA GLY A 375 11.37 -4.91 19.62
C GLY A 375 11.68 -4.38 21.02
N ALA A 376 12.15 -5.25 21.93
CA ALA A 376 12.68 -4.77 23.20
C ALA A 376 13.90 -3.85 22.94
N PRO A 377 14.07 -2.77 23.72
CA PRO A 377 15.16 -1.81 23.54
C PRO A 377 16.55 -2.42 23.74
#